data_AF-A0A7K3QTJ6-F1
#
_entry.id   AF-A0A7K3QTJ6-F1
#
_cell.length_a   1.000
_cell.length_b   1.000
_cell.length_c   1.000
_cell.angle_alpha   90.00
_cell.angle_beta   90.00
_cell.angle_gamma   90.00
#
_symmetry.space_group_name_H-M   'P 1'
#
loop_
_entity.id
_entity.type
_entity.pdbx_description
1 polymer ?
#
loop_
_entity_poly.entity_id
_entity_poly.type
_entity_poly.pdbx_seq_one_letter_code
_entity_poly.pdbx_strand_id
1 'polypeptide(L)'
;LRTVARTLMALDIAPEHTLARMDLAARDLDDDQVATCLCAVYDPATREYTLASAGHPPPLLVDAAGRAAYVDVPPGAPLGSGVIPYTSVRLA
;
A
#
# COMPACT_ATOMS: atom_id res chain seq x y z
N LEU A 1 7.69 -0.40 12.07
CA LEU A 1 7.09 -0.53 10.72
C LEU A 1 8.05 -0.36 9.54
N ARG A 2 8.91 0.67 9.46
CA ARG A 2 9.78 0.90 8.28
C ARG A 2 10.68 -0.30 7.90
N THR A 3 11.30 -0.95 8.89
CA THR A 3 12.15 -2.13 8.64
C THR A 3 11.33 -3.30 8.11
N VAL A 4 10.19 -3.59 8.73
CA VAL A 4 9.23 -4.63 8.28
C VAL A 4 8.81 -4.40 6.84
N ALA A 5 8.45 -3.17 6.48
CA ALA A 5 8.06 -2.80 5.12
C ALA A 5 9.16 -3.13 4.10
N ARG A 6 10.42 -2.77 4.39
CA ARG A 6 11.56 -3.07 3.51
C ARG A 6 11.76 -4.57 3.33
N THR A 7 11.69 -5.35 4.41
CA THR A 7 11.84 -6.79 4.34
C THR A 7 10.73 -7.44 3.53
N LEU A 8 9.48 -7.05 3.74
CA LEU A 8 8.34 -7.62 3.01
C LEU A 8 8.36 -7.24 1.52
N MET A 9 8.69 -6.00 1.19
CA MET A 9 8.82 -5.57 -0.20
C MET A 9 9.94 -6.31 -0.95
N ALA A 10 11.02 -6.68 -0.27
CA ALA A 10 12.09 -7.49 -0.86
C ALA A 10 11.67 -8.94 -1.19
N LEU A 11 10.53 -9.40 -0.68
CA LEU A 11 9.98 -10.73 -0.94
C LEU A 11 9.00 -10.77 -2.12
N ASP A 12 8.85 -9.67 -2.85
CA ASP A 12 7.95 -9.55 -4.03
C ASP A 12 6.49 -9.94 -3.72
N ILE A 13 6.03 -9.58 -2.52
CA ILE A 13 4.67 -9.83 -2.05
C ILE A 13 3.74 -8.75 -2.61
N ALA A 14 2.59 -9.17 -3.14
CA ALA A 14 1.54 -8.25 -3.61
C ALA A 14 1.19 -7.18 -2.54
N PRO A 15 0.92 -5.93 -2.94
CA PRO A 15 0.83 -4.79 -2.02
C PRO A 15 -0.25 -4.96 -0.94
N GLU A 16 -1.41 -5.55 -1.26
CA GLU A 16 -2.48 -5.83 -0.31
C GLU A 16 -2.04 -6.82 0.80
N HIS A 17 -1.25 -7.83 0.43
CA HIS A 17 -0.70 -8.80 1.37
C HIS A 17 0.45 -8.21 2.19
N THR A 18 1.25 -7.33 1.59
CA THR A 18 2.28 -6.56 2.31
C THR A 18 1.64 -5.70 3.40
N LEU A 19 0.56 -4.97 3.09
CA LEU A 19 -0.17 -4.18 4.07
C LEU A 19 -0.80 -5.05 5.17
N ALA A 20 -1.40 -6.20 4.83
CA ALA A 20 -1.94 -7.13 5.82
C ALA A 20 -0.88 -7.61 6.81
N ARG A 21 0.33 -7.95 6.34
CA ARG A 21 1.44 -8.35 7.22
C ARG A 21 2.00 -7.18 8.03
N MET A 22 2.02 -5.98 7.46
CA MET A 22 2.40 -4.78 8.19
C MET A 22 1.39 -4.41 9.27
N ASP A 23 0.10 -4.65 9.06
CA ASP A 23 -0.95 -4.44 10.07
C ASP A 23 -0.74 -5.35 11.28
N LEU A 24 -0.53 -6.65 11.05
CA LEU A 24 -0.21 -7.60 12.11
C LEU A 24 1.06 -7.19 12.86
N ALA A 25 2.13 -6.85 12.13
CA ALA A 25 3.37 -6.41 12.74
C ALA A 25 3.25 -5.07 13.49
N ALA A 26 2.31 -4.19 13.11
CA ALA A 26 2.05 -2.95 13.85
C ALA A 26 1.49 -3.26 15.24
N ARG A 27 0.52 -4.18 15.30
CA ARG A 27 -0.11 -4.61 16.55
C ARG A 27 0.87 -5.32 17.48
N ASP A 28 1.73 -6.16 16.92
CA ASP A 28 2.78 -6.85 17.71
C ASP A 28 3.82 -5.88 18.31
N LEU A 29 3.99 -4.70 17.72
CA LEU A 29 4.93 -3.68 18.19
C LEU A 29 4.31 -2.76 19.26
N ASP A 30 3.07 -2.34 19.06
CA ASP A 30 2.32 -1.44 19.94
C ASP A 30 0.82 -1.48 19.60
N ASP A 31 0.00 -1.99 20.52
CA ASP A 31 -1.44 -2.18 20.33
C ASP A 31 -2.23 -0.85 20.15
N ASP A 32 -1.68 0.28 20.60
CA ASP A 32 -2.35 1.59 20.52
C ASP A 32 -1.86 2.45 19.34
N GLN A 33 -0.89 1.96 18.56
CA GLN A 33 -0.32 2.71 17.45
C GLN A 33 -0.99 2.40 16.13
N VAL A 34 -1.59 3.43 15.52
CA VAL A 34 -2.09 3.38 14.13
C VAL A 34 -1.24 4.20 13.17
N ALA A 35 -1.10 3.72 11.94
CA ALA A 35 -0.37 4.44 10.88
C ALA A 35 -1.05 4.29 9.52
N THR A 36 -1.10 5.36 8.73
CA THR A 36 -1.55 5.28 7.34
C THR A 36 -0.40 4.87 6.42
N CYS A 37 -0.67 4.08 5.39
CA CYS A 37 0.34 3.66 4.42
C CYS A 37 -0.25 3.45 3.02
N LEU A 38 0.47 3.88 1.99
CA LEU A 38 0.21 3.49 0.61
C LEU A 38 1.35 2.57 0.17
N CYS A 39 1.02 1.41 -0.40
CA CYS A 39 1.97 0.51 -1.02
C CYS A 39 1.75 0.50 -2.54
N ALA A 40 2.80 0.72 -3.30
CA ALA A 40 2.78 0.70 -4.76
C ALA A 40 3.96 -0.14 -5.26
N VAL A 41 3.67 -1.08 -6.14
CA VAL A 41 4.65 -1.91 -6.85
C VAL A 41 4.57 -1.56 -8.33
N TYR A 42 5.72 -1.27 -8.93
CA TYR A 42 5.84 -0.98 -10.36
C TYR A 42 6.52 -2.16 -11.04
N ASP A 43 5.87 -2.72 -12.06
CA ASP A 43 6.48 -3.74 -12.91
C ASP A 43 7.05 -3.06 -14.18
N PRO A 44 8.38 -3.01 -14.35
CA PRO A 44 9.00 -2.38 -15.52
C PRO A 44 8.79 -3.15 -16.83
N ALA A 45 8.46 -4.44 -16.77
CA ALA A 45 8.24 -5.26 -17.96
C ALA A 45 6.88 -4.94 -18.60
N THR A 46 5.84 -4.80 -17.78
CA THR A 46 4.47 -4.45 -18.22
C THR A 46 4.20 -2.94 -18.19
N ARG A 47 5.01 -2.17 -17.44
CA ARG A 47 4.81 -0.76 -17.12
C ARG A 47 3.55 -0.49 -16.28
N GLU A 48 3.06 -1.49 -15.57
CA GLU A 48 1.89 -1.38 -14.72
C GLU A 48 2.27 -1.07 -13.27
N TYR A 49 1.39 -0.37 -12.58
CA TYR A 49 1.42 -0.22 -11.13
C TYR A 49 0.34 -1.09 -10.48
N THR A 50 0.68 -1.76 -9.39
CA THR A 50 -0.30 -2.33 -8.46
C THR A 50 -0.23 -1.55 -7.15
N LEU A 51 -1.36 -0.99 -6.71
CA LEU A 51 -1.43 -0.15 -5.50
C LEU A 51 -2.46 -0.67 -4.52
N ALA A 52 -2.17 -0.55 -3.22
CA ALA A 52 -3.12 -0.76 -2.12
C ALA A 52 -2.95 0.34 -1.06
N SER A 53 -4.03 0.71 -0.37
CA SER A 53 -4.02 1.76 0.66
C SER A 53 -4.50 1.25 2.01
N ALA A 54 -3.80 1.63 3.07
CA ALA A 54 -4.18 1.51 4.48
C ALA A 54 -4.43 2.91 5.04
N GLY A 55 -5.65 3.44 4.84
CA GLY A 55 -6.07 4.76 5.32
C GLY A 55 -5.33 5.96 4.72
N HIS A 56 -4.49 5.75 3.70
CA HIS A 56 -3.71 6.81 3.10
C HIS A 56 -4.53 7.57 2.05
N PRO A 57 -4.39 8.90 1.94
CA PRO A 57 -5.03 9.69 0.88
C PRO A 57 -4.70 9.19 -0.54
N PRO A 58 -5.64 9.31 -1.50
CA PRO A 58 -5.41 8.94 -2.90
C PRO A 58 -4.12 9.57 -3.48
N PRO A 59 -3.24 8.78 -4.13
CA PRO A 59 -2.04 9.33 -4.77
C PRO A 59 -2.40 10.06 -6.07
N LEU A 60 -1.55 11.02 -6.46
CA LEU A 60 -1.63 11.71 -7.74
C LEU A 60 -0.73 11.01 -8.76
N LEU A 61 -1.29 10.57 -9.89
CA LEU A 61 -0.54 10.06 -11.03
C LEU A 61 -0.36 11.18 -12.05
N VAL A 62 0.89 11.39 -12.50
CA VAL A 62 1.24 12.35 -13.55
C VAL A 62 1.77 11.58 -14.75
N ASP A 63 1.11 11.72 -15.90
CA ASP A 63 1.52 11.05 -17.13
C ASP A 63 2.66 11.80 -17.86
N ALA A 64 3.20 11.18 -18.91
CA ALA A 64 4.28 11.75 -19.71
C ALA A 64 3.89 13.06 -20.45
N ALA A 65 2.60 13.33 -20.60
CA ALA A 65 2.09 14.58 -21.17
C ALA A 65 1.86 15.67 -20.10
N GLY A 66 2.16 15.38 -18.83
CA GLY A 66 1.98 16.30 -17.71
C GLY A 66 0.54 16.36 -17.20
N ARG A 67 -0.36 15.47 -17.62
CA ARG A 67 -1.73 15.41 -17.09
C ARG A 67 -1.71 14.70 -15.75
N ALA A 68 -2.41 15.26 -14.78
CA ALA A 68 -2.46 14.75 -13.41
C ALA A 68 -3.88 14.33 -13.03
N ALA A 69 -4.02 13.14 -12.43
CA ALA A 69 -5.28 12.65 -11.90
C ALA A 69 -5.04 11.90 -10.58
N TYR A 70 -5.99 12.03 -9.65
CA TYR A 70 -5.98 11.19 -8.45
C TYR A 70 -6.34 9.76 -8.84
N VAL A 71 -5.59 8.81 -8.31
CA VAL A 71 -5.86 7.38 -8.46
C VAL A 71 -6.92 6.97 -7.45
N ASP A 72 -8.00 6.36 -7.93
CA ASP A 72 -9.00 5.74 -7.07
C ASP A 72 -8.49 4.40 -6.52
N VAL A 73 -7.78 4.46 -5.39
CA VAL A 73 -7.33 3.29 -4.64
C VAL A 73 -8.33 3.03 -3.51
N PRO A 74 -8.96 1.85 -3.43
CA PRO A 74 -9.87 1.50 -2.36
C PRO A 74 -9.22 1.74 -0.99
N PRO A 75 -9.82 2.56 -0.12
CA PRO A 75 -9.24 2.83 1.18
C PRO A 75 -9.41 1.62 2.10
N GLY A 76 -8.31 1.06 2.59
CA GLY A 76 -8.31 0.18 3.76
C GLY A 76 -8.29 0.97 5.05
N ALA A 77 -8.42 0.28 6.19
CA ALA A 77 -8.22 0.89 7.50
C ALA A 77 -6.74 1.24 7.74
N PRO A 78 -6.40 2.13 8.68
CA PRO A 78 -5.01 2.32 9.08
C PRO A 78 -4.37 1.03 9.61
N LEU A 79 -3.06 0.88 9.40
CA LEU A 79 -2.28 -0.21 9.96
C LEU A 79 -2.37 -0.19 11.49
N GLY A 80 -2.44 -1.36 12.10
CA GLY A 80 -2.62 -1.53 13.55
C GLY A 80 -4.09 -1.71 13.94
N SER A 81 -5.03 -1.43 13.04
CA SER A 81 -6.47 -1.53 13.32
C SER A 81 -6.98 -2.98 13.36
N GLY A 82 -6.29 -3.93 12.71
CA GLY A 82 -6.77 -5.30 12.55
C GLY A 82 -7.90 -5.47 11.53
N VAL A 83 -8.28 -4.41 10.81
CA VAL A 83 -9.35 -4.47 9.81
C VAL A 83 -8.73 -4.85 8.47
N ILE A 84 -8.84 -6.13 8.15
CA ILE A 84 -8.30 -6.81 6.96
C ILE A 84 -9.49 -7.45 6.22
N PRO A 85 -9.52 -7.55 4.88
CA PRO A 85 -8.42 -7.36 3.92
C PRO A 85 -8.23 -5.93 3.40
N TYR A 86 -7.03 -5.70 2.85
CA TYR A 86 -6.73 -4.58 1.98
C TYR A 86 -7.05 -4.97 0.52
N THR A 87 -7.42 -4.00 -0.30
CA THR A 87 -7.72 -4.23 -1.73
C THR A 87 -6.72 -3.49 -2.59
N SER A 88 -6.29 -4.12 -3.68
CA SER A 88 -5.40 -3.51 -4.66
C SER A 88 -6.10 -3.17 -5.96
N VAL A 89 -5.55 -2.17 -6.66
CA VAL A 89 -5.93 -1.78 -8.02
C VAL A 89 -4.71 -1.82 -8.92
N ARG A 90 -4.94 -2.13 -10.19
CA ARG A 90 -3.92 -2.07 -11.25
C ARG A 90 -4.13 -0.87 -12.14
N LEU A 91 -3.04 -0.20 -12.49
CA LEU A 91 -2.99 0.93 -13.41
C LEU A 91 -1.97 0.63 -14.50
N ALA A 92 -2.29 1.00 -15.74
CA ALA A 92 -1.39 0.93 -16.89
C ALA A 92 -0.95 2.33 -17.34
#